data_AF-A0A7Z9GWX7-F1
#
_entry.id   AF-A0A7Z9GWX7-F1
#
_cell.length_a   1.000
_cell.length_b   1.000
_cell.length_c   1.000
_cell.angle_alpha   90.00
_cell.angle_beta   90.00
_cell.angle_gamma   90.00
#
_symmetry.space_group_name_H-M   'P 1'
#
loop_
_entity.id
_entity.type
_entity.pdbx_description
1 polymer ?
#
loop_
_entity_poly.entity_id
_entity_poly.type
_entity_poly.pdbx_seq_one_letter_code
_entity_poly.pdbx_strand_id
1 'polypeptide(L)'
;MVFATQKPSALSVRSLLPLLMAFLACLPGCITKVEKQGGDGEKVNQPQVQQKPAEGDPAAAAAPLDLSYVPSTAMAAIVVTPERILSSEALQLYPIEVLEALSKQHLGVNVMDVTQIVALTQLSQEAPVPQVGAIIRLSKPHQLAALLPTLKAEGLVTEQTIDGFQFLVVNAGLPVSLTMPDDKTVLVGTGDFLPRMLAAKEADSPLIKLLKQSDANHEIIVVASADMVPAPLKEIATNPEMVPLALAAYVGALKKLSAIEVNVNLDGPFGGEVVLHAHDPAEAAELEQVILAGVAQGKQLFLAQASQMSPMGDPVVDQAMRKYMVRVADYVEQMFRPSRDANRLTMDSNATMGLVSTGVMVALLLPAVQSARHAARRMSSSNNLKQIGLALHNYHETYGQFPVGESPTNKYKDGKPLLSWRVHLLPWLEQEPLYNKFKMDEPWNSPHNIKLLDQIPPTYVCPHYELGNRTVYVAPQGPNTALGGGKRVRFRDITDGTSQTIALIEAGPERAVPWTKPDGLTLDADDPVGSVAAENETFQALFCDGSVQAISTAISADIFKWMIQINDGHPINRNEEE
;
A
#
# COMPACT_ATOMS: atom_id res chain seq x y z
N MET A 1 2.59 -33.58 20.31
CA MET A 1 3.34 -33.75 21.57
C MET A 1 4.60 -32.89 21.45
N VAL A 2 4.79 -32.02 22.43
CA VAL A 2 5.73 -30.88 22.48
C VAL A 2 7.20 -31.32 22.38
N PHE A 3 8.03 -30.66 21.56
CA PHE A 3 9.39 -30.24 21.93
C PHE A 3 9.95 -29.15 20.98
N ALA A 4 10.17 -27.98 21.59
CA ALA A 4 11.25 -27.01 21.40
C ALA A 4 11.54 -26.39 20.01
N THR A 5 11.14 -25.13 19.92
CA THR A 5 11.67 -24.05 19.09
C THR A 5 13.20 -23.92 19.17
N GLN A 6 13.91 -24.25 18.08
CA GLN A 6 15.21 -23.66 17.76
C GLN A 6 15.13 -23.07 16.35
N LYS A 7 15.19 -21.73 16.27
CA LYS A 7 15.31 -21.01 15.00
C LYS A 7 16.70 -21.29 14.41
N PRO A 8 16.82 -21.76 13.16
CA PRO A 8 18.09 -21.79 12.47
C PRO A 8 18.48 -20.36 12.05
N SER A 9 19.69 -19.96 12.42
CA SER A 9 20.34 -18.69 12.06
C SER A 9 20.71 -18.68 10.58
N ALA A 10 19.85 -18.12 9.74
CA ALA A 10 20.20 -17.77 8.36
C ALA A 10 21.04 -16.48 8.36
N LEU A 11 22.28 -16.58 7.87
CA LEU A 11 23.08 -15.42 7.44
C LEU A 11 22.25 -14.64 6.42
N SER A 12 21.69 -13.52 6.85
CA SER A 12 21.04 -12.56 5.96
C SER A 12 21.95 -11.34 5.83
N VAL A 13 21.83 -10.65 4.69
CA VAL A 13 22.44 -9.37 4.32
C VAL A 13 22.34 -8.29 5.45
N ARG A 14 21.49 -8.51 6.47
CA ARG A 14 21.48 -7.79 7.76
C ARG A 14 22.78 -7.83 8.57
N SER A 15 23.78 -8.64 8.21
CA SER A 15 25.05 -8.74 8.93
C SER A 15 26.18 -7.85 8.39
N LEU A 16 26.01 -7.27 7.19
CA LEU A 16 26.93 -6.26 6.61
C LEU A 16 26.41 -4.82 6.74
N LEU A 17 25.08 -4.65 6.82
CA LEU A 17 24.44 -3.38 7.16
C LEU A 17 24.93 -2.73 8.47
N PRO A 18 25.29 -3.48 9.54
CA PRO A 18 25.87 -2.95 10.78
C PRO A 18 27.22 -2.25 10.61
N LEU A 19 27.93 -2.43 9.49
CA LEU A 19 29.24 -1.80 9.23
C LEU A 19 29.09 -0.42 8.60
N LEU A 20 28.20 -0.30 7.61
CA LEU A 20 27.74 0.99 7.09
C LEU A 20 26.98 1.74 8.20
N MET A 21 26.17 0.99 8.97
CA MET A 21 25.57 1.44 10.21
C MET A 21 26.58 1.58 11.34
N ALA A 22 27.84 1.14 11.29
CA ALA A 22 28.85 1.41 12.34
C ALA A 22 29.51 2.77 12.07
N PHE A 23 29.72 3.07 10.79
CA PHE A 23 30.07 4.41 10.32
C PHE A 23 28.92 5.40 10.60
N LEU A 24 27.66 4.97 10.46
CA LEU A 24 26.48 5.73 10.90
C LEU A 24 26.11 5.50 12.38
N ALA A 25 26.67 4.53 13.12
CA ALA A 25 26.35 4.24 14.54
C ALA A 25 27.12 5.15 15.49
N CYS A 26 27.88 6.11 14.97
CA CYS A 26 28.21 7.31 15.71
C CYS A 26 27.00 8.27 15.84
N LEU A 27 25.88 8.05 15.13
CA LEU A 27 24.67 8.90 15.18
C LEU A 27 23.57 8.52 16.21
N PRO A 28 23.38 7.27 16.70
CA PRO A 28 22.27 6.94 17.61
C PRO A 28 22.43 7.50 19.02
N GLY A 29 23.64 7.97 19.40
CA GLY A 29 23.87 8.65 20.67
C GLY A 29 23.38 10.11 20.72
N CYS A 30 23.05 10.71 19.56
CA CYS A 30 22.73 12.14 19.48
C CYS A 30 21.25 12.49 19.64
N ILE A 31 20.33 11.52 19.74
CA ILE A 31 18.88 11.79 19.75
C ILE A 31 18.26 11.77 21.17
N THR A 32 18.97 11.36 22.23
CA THR A 32 18.39 11.24 23.58
C THR A 32 18.72 12.39 24.56
N LYS A 33 19.30 13.50 24.11
CA LYS A 33 19.56 14.68 24.95
C LYS A 33 19.33 16.02 24.25
N VAL A 34 18.10 16.25 23.80
CA VAL A 34 17.60 17.62 23.60
C VAL A 34 16.30 17.75 24.39
N GLU A 35 16.44 18.00 25.69
CA GLU A 35 15.35 18.55 26.49
C GLU A 35 15.91 19.63 27.42
N LYS A 36 15.25 20.80 27.35
CA LYS A 36 15.40 22.01 28.16
C LYS A 36 16.57 22.93 27.84
N GLN A 37 16.29 23.91 26.98
CA GLN A 37 16.44 25.33 27.33
C GLN A 37 15.45 26.17 26.51
N GLY A 38 14.60 26.92 27.21
CA GLY A 38 13.69 27.89 26.61
C GLY A 38 14.34 29.26 26.49
N GLY A 39 13.75 30.13 25.67
CA GLY A 39 14.03 31.56 25.69
C GLY A 39 14.04 32.22 24.30
N ASP A 40 13.00 33.00 24.08
CA ASP A 40 12.90 34.21 23.25
C ASP A 40 12.77 34.12 21.73
N GLY A 41 11.67 34.72 21.27
CA GLY A 41 11.24 34.76 19.89
C GLY A 41 12.04 35.75 19.06
N GLU A 42 12.55 35.25 17.94
CA GLU A 42 13.07 36.06 16.85
C GLU A 42 12.35 35.65 15.55
N LYS A 43 11.79 36.64 14.86
CA LYS A 43 11.03 36.43 13.62
C LYS A 43 11.98 35.95 12.51
N VAL A 44 11.85 34.68 12.10
CA VAL A 44 12.56 34.12 10.95
C VAL A 44 11.84 34.52 9.66
N ASN A 45 12.49 35.34 8.85
CA ASN A 45 12.11 35.58 7.46
C ASN A 45 12.40 34.33 6.63
N GLN A 46 11.41 33.85 5.87
CA GLN A 46 11.58 32.75 4.90
C GLN A 46 12.53 33.19 3.77
N PRO A 47 13.60 32.44 3.46
CA PRO A 47 14.35 32.66 2.24
C PRO A 47 13.56 32.10 1.04
N GLN A 48 13.35 32.95 0.03
CA GLN A 48 12.79 32.54 -1.25
C GLN A 48 13.71 31.54 -1.93
N VAL A 49 13.19 30.35 -2.21
CA VAL A 49 13.86 29.31 -3.01
C VAL A 49 13.89 29.80 -4.46
N GLN A 50 15.04 30.31 -4.91
CA GLN A 50 15.31 30.48 -6.33
C GLN A 50 15.57 29.08 -6.91
N GLN A 51 14.58 28.54 -7.63
CA GLN A 51 14.77 27.38 -8.49
C GLN A 51 15.75 27.75 -9.61
N LYS A 52 16.97 27.21 -9.54
CA LYS A 52 17.87 27.15 -10.69
C LYS A 52 17.49 25.90 -11.50
N PRO A 53 17.21 25.99 -12.81
CA PRO A 53 16.94 24.82 -13.63
C PRO A 53 18.18 23.93 -13.68
N ALA A 54 18.01 22.64 -13.48
CA ALA A 54 19.04 21.63 -13.70
C ALA A 54 19.23 21.43 -15.21
N GLU A 55 20.25 22.08 -15.78
CA GLU A 55 20.92 21.56 -16.97
C GLU A 55 21.83 20.43 -16.51
N GLY A 56 21.32 19.19 -16.59
CA GLY A 56 22.13 17.99 -16.43
C GLY A 56 22.95 17.74 -17.69
N ASP A 57 24.26 17.85 -17.58
CA ASP A 57 25.21 17.39 -18.60
C ASP A 57 25.11 15.85 -18.70
N PRO A 58 24.95 15.25 -19.89
CA PRO A 58 24.86 13.81 -20.03
C PRO A 58 26.20 13.15 -19.69
N ALA A 59 26.20 12.34 -18.62
CA ALA A 59 27.16 11.28 -18.31
C ALA A 59 28.65 11.64 -18.47
N ALA A 60 29.21 12.37 -17.51
CA ALA A 60 30.64 12.25 -17.24
C ALA A 60 30.94 10.79 -16.86
N ALA A 61 31.78 10.11 -17.65
CA ALA A 61 32.18 8.72 -17.39
C ALA A 61 32.65 8.56 -15.94
N ALA A 62 32.17 7.52 -15.24
CA ALA A 62 32.60 7.22 -13.88
C ALA A 62 34.13 7.16 -13.79
N ALA A 63 34.70 7.82 -12.79
CA ALA A 63 36.10 7.60 -12.45
C ALA A 63 36.31 6.12 -12.07
N PRO A 64 37.41 5.50 -12.49
CA PRO A 64 37.69 4.10 -12.15
C PRO A 64 37.81 3.90 -10.64
N LEU A 65 37.44 2.72 -10.15
CA LEU A 65 37.52 2.38 -8.72
C LEU A 65 38.97 2.42 -8.21
N ASP A 66 39.23 3.12 -7.11
CA ASP A 66 40.55 3.15 -6.47
C ASP A 66 40.66 2.03 -5.43
N LEU A 67 41.18 0.90 -5.90
CA LEU A 67 41.36 -0.32 -5.12
C LEU A 67 42.70 -0.38 -4.37
N SER A 68 43.44 0.72 -4.28
CA SER A 68 44.66 0.75 -3.44
C SER A 68 44.28 0.47 -1.98
N TYR A 69 45.16 -0.23 -1.24
CA TYR A 69 44.92 -0.72 0.12
C TYR A 69 43.91 -1.88 0.27
N VAL A 70 43.36 -2.43 -0.83
CA VAL A 70 42.61 -3.68 -0.78
C VAL A 70 43.59 -4.86 -0.68
N PRO A 71 43.60 -5.64 0.42
CA PRO A 71 44.52 -6.76 0.57
C PRO A 71 44.09 -7.96 -0.28
N SER A 72 45.05 -8.76 -0.74
CA SER A 72 44.75 -9.98 -1.53
C SER A 72 43.96 -11.03 -0.76
N THR A 73 43.98 -10.97 0.57
CA THR A 73 43.24 -11.86 1.47
C THR A 73 41.77 -11.44 1.67
N ALA A 74 41.35 -10.28 1.17
CA ALA A 74 39.95 -9.88 1.22
C ALA A 74 39.09 -10.84 0.39
N MET A 75 37.97 -11.28 0.97
CA MET A 75 37.07 -12.27 0.35
C MET A 75 35.78 -11.63 -0.18
N ALA A 76 35.38 -10.49 0.36
CA ALA A 76 34.32 -9.66 -0.18
C ALA A 76 34.62 -8.17 -0.02
N ALA A 77 34.03 -7.40 -0.91
CA ALA A 77 34.04 -5.95 -0.91
C ALA A 77 32.63 -5.39 -1.14
N ILE A 78 32.33 -4.30 -0.46
CA ILE A 78 31.20 -3.42 -0.78
C ILE A 78 31.82 -2.08 -1.16
N VAL A 79 31.65 -1.69 -2.41
CA VAL A 79 32.03 -0.39 -2.92
C VAL A 79 30.79 0.49 -2.95
N VAL A 80 30.88 1.66 -2.34
CA VAL A 80 29.83 2.66 -2.28
C VAL A 80 30.39 3.95 -2.86
N THR A 81 29.60 4.63 -3.69
CA THR A 81 29.91 5.94 -4.25
C THR A 81 28.93 6.97 -3.67
N PRO A 82 29.22 7.58 -2.50
CA PRO A 82 28.24 8.38 -1.75
C PRO A 82 27.72 9.59 -2.50
N GLU A 83 28.57 10.25 -3.29
CA GLU A 83 28.19 11.41 -4.10
C GLU A 83 26.99 11.08 -5.01
N ARG A 84 27.04 9.93 -5.70
CA ARG A 84 25.95 9.48 -6.60
C ARG A 84 24.67 9.15 -5.84
N ILE A 85 24.80 8.50 -4.68
CA ILE A 85 23.65 8.18 -3.81
C ILE A 85 22.96 9.47 -3.39
N LEU A 86 23.72 10.43 -2.86
CA LEU A 86 23.21 11.68 -2.32
C LEU A 86 22.69 12.64 -3.41
N SER A 87 23.15 12.49 -4.66
CA SER A 87 22.61 13.20 -5.82
C SER A 87 21.41 12.53 -6.48
N SER A 88 21.06 11.29 -6.10
CA SER A 88 19.98 10.53 -6.74
C SER A 88 18.61 11.17 -6.55
N GLU A 89 17.71 10.99 -7.53
CA GLU A 89 16.32 11.47 -7.43
C GLU A 89 15.61 10.91 -6.19
N ALA A 90 15.92 9.65 -5.84
CA ALA A 90 15.35 8.96 -4.68
C ALA A 90 15.65 9.64 -3.33
N LEU A 91 16.73 10.42 -3.22
CA LEU A 91 17.14 11.09 -1.99
C LEU A 91 16.92 12.61 -2.00
N GLN A 92 16.24 13.18 -3.00
CA GLN A 92 15.99 14.63 -3.06
C GLN A 92 15.23 15.20 -1.85
N LEU A 93 14.37 14.40 -1.21
CA LEU A 93 13.63 14.80 -0.01
C LEU A 93 14.38 14.53 1.30
N TYR A 94 15.56 13.92 1.23
CA TYR A 94 16.36 13.63 2.40
C TYR A 94 17.08 14.91 2.88
N PRO A 95 17.13 15.21 4.19
CA PRO A 95 17.72 16.44 4.70
C PRO A 95 19.26 16.37 4.66
N ILE A 96 19.84 16.52 3.47
CA ILE A 96 21.29 16.39 3.23
C ILE A 96 22.08 17.42 4.04
N GLU A 97 21.57 18.64 4.22
CA GLU A 97 22.24 19.70 4.97
C GLU A 97 22.38 19.35 6.47
N VAL A 98 21.39 18.62 7.01
CA VAL A 98 21.43 18.11 8.37
C VAL A 98 22.49 17.01 8.48
N LEU A 99 22.56 16.13 7.48
CA LEU A 99 23.57 15.08 7.43
C LEU A 99 25.00 15.67 7.34
N GLU A 100 25.21 16.70 6.52
CA GLU A 100 26.48 17.44 6.43
C GLU A 100 26.89 18.07 7.76
N ALA A 101 25.94 18.74 8.44
CA ALA A 101 26.19 19.38 9.73
C ALA A 101 26.57 18.35 10.80
N LEU A 102 25.82 17.24 10.89
CA LEU A 102 26.08 16.16 11.84
C LEU A 102 27.40 15.44 11.55
N SER A 103 27.72 15.17 10.30
CA SER A 103 28.97 14.49 9.94
C SER A 103 30.18 15.38 10.28
N LYS A 104 30.10 16.67 9.98
CA LYS A 104 31.17 17.62 10.32
C LYS A 104 31.35 17.75 11.82
N GLN A 105 30.26 17.77 12.59
CA GLN A 105 30.29 17.89 14.04
C GLN A 105 30.86 16.63 14.72
N HIS A 106 30.45 15.43 14.28
CA HIS A 106 30.74 14.19 15.00
C HIS A 106 31.90 13.38 14.40
N LEU A 107 32.07 13.41 13.08
CA LEU A 107 33.13 12.68 12.37
C LEU A 107 34.33 13.57 12.03
N GLY A 108 34.15 14.89 12.00
CA GLY A 108 35.19 15.85 11.59
C GLY A 108 35.37 15.97 10.07
N VAL A 109 34.49 15.32 9.30
CA VAL A 109 34.51 15.26 7.82
C VAL A 109 33.10 15.54 7.29
N ASN A 110 32.97 16.31 6.22
CA ASN A 110 31.70 16.42 5.52
C ASN A 110 31.47 15.12 4.73
N VAL A 111 30.31 14.47 4.91
CA VAL A 111 29.95 13.27 4.15
C VAL A 111 30.00 13.50 2.64
N MET A 112 29.73 14.73 2.18
CA MET A 112 29.84 15.11 0.77
C MET A 112 31.28 15.19 0.26
N ASP A 113 32.27 15.24 1.15
CA ASP A 113 33.66 15.16 0.75
C ASP A 113 34.09 13.70 0.50
N VAL A 114 33.27 12.69 0.83
CA VAL A 114 33.57 11.28 0.60
C VAL A 114 33.24 10.86 -0.84
N THR A 115 34.27 10.51 -1.62
CA THR A 115 34.12 10.12 -3.02
C THR A 115 33.89 8.62 -3.20
N GLN A 116 34.47 7.80 -2.32
CA GLN A 116 34.36 6.34 -2.39
C GLN A 116 34.54 5.71 -1.02
N ILE A 117 33.76 4.67 -0.73
CA ILE A 117 33.95 3.80 0.42
C ILE A 117 34.08 2.37 -0.09
N VAL A 118 35.17 1.69 0.26
CA VAL A 118 35.35 0.26 0.01
C VAL A 118 35.38 -0.45 1.36
N ALA A 119 34.26 -1.04 1.76
CA ALA A 119 34.20 -1.90 2.93
C ALA A 119 34.62 -3.32 2.55
N LEU A 120 35.44 -3.95 3.39
CA LEU A 120 36.13 -5.20 3.13
C LEU A 120 35.90 -6.16 4.28
N THR A 121 35.87 -7.45 3.97
CA THR A 121 35.85 -8.49 5.00
C THR A 121 36.74 -9.67 4.62
N GLN A 122 37.34 -10.28 5.63
CA GLN A 122 38.02 -11.57 5.53
C GLN A 122 37.60 -12.48 6.69
N LEU A 123 37.59 -13.79 6.44
CA LEU A 123 37.48 -14.77 7.52
C LEU A 123 38.77 -14.77 8.33
N SER A 124 38.66 -14.63 9.65
CA SER A 124 39.81 -14.80 10.54
C SER A 124 40.07 -16.28 10.76
N GLN A 125 41.33 -16.71 10.67
CA GLN A 125 41.73 -18.07 11.06
C GLN A 125 41.90 -18.21 12.57
N GLU A 126 42.07 -17.10 13.29
CA GLU A 126 42.44 -17.08 14.71
C GLU A 126 41.29 -16.58 15.62
N ALA A 127 40.39 -15.75 15.10
CA ALA A 127 39.26 -15.19 15.85
C ALA A 127 37.90 -15.69 15.32
N PRO A 128 36.91 -15.92 16.20
CA PRO A 128 35.57 -16.37 15.81
C PRO A 128 34.72 -15.29 15.10
N VAL A 129 35.25 -14.09 14.90
CA VAL A 129 34.56 -12.94 14.29
C VAL A 129 35.29 -12.57 12.98
N PRO A 130 34.56 -12.33 11.87
CA PRO A 130 35.19 -11.89 10.63
C PRO A 130 35.93 -10.57 10.86
N GLN A 131 37.12 -10.46 10.27
CA GLN A 131 37.84 -9.20 10.26
C GLN A 131 37.25 -8.30 9.19
N VAL A 132 37.18 -7.02 9.52
CA VAL A 132 36.52 -6.00 8.71
C VAL A 132 37.44 -4.80 8.58
N GLY A 133 37.37 -4.16 7.42
CA GLY A 133 38.07 -2.92 7.16
C GLY A 133 37.29 -2.04 6.20
N ALA A 134 37.65 -0.77 6.15
CA ALA A 134 37.07 0.19 5.21
C ALA A 134 38.15 1.12 4.69
N ILE A 135 38.10 1.40 3.39
CA ILE A 135 38.91 2.40 2.71
C ILE A 135 37.97 3.54 2.34
N ILE A 136 38.26 4.74 2.82
CA ILE A 136 37.40 5.91 2.61
C ILE A 136 38.23 6.96 1.89
N ARG A 137 37.80 7.33 0.69
CA ARG A 137 38.46 8.32 -0.15
C ARG A 137 37.75 9.65 -0.04
N LEU A 138 38.54 10.71 0.07
CA LEU A 138 38.08 12.07 0.28
C LEU A 138 38.48 12.96 -0.90
N SER A 139 37.59 13.89 -1.27
CA SER A 139 37.85 14.89 -2.31
C SER A 139 38.82 15.97 -1.81
N LYS A 140 38.80 16.26 -0.50
CA LYS A 140 39.59 17.29 0.17
C LYS A 140 40.56 16.70 1.20
N PRO A 141 41.71 17.36 1.46
CA PRO A 141 42.66 16.90 2.46
C PRO A 141 42.14 17.10 3.89
N HIS A 142 42.34 16.10 4.75
CA HIS A 142 41.99 16.09 6.18
C HIS A 142 43.17 15.62 7.03
N GLN A 143 43.17 16.02 8.30
CA GLN A 143 44.15 15.57 9.28
C GLN A 143 43.54 14.47 10.16
N LEU A 144 44.29 13.39 10.39
CA LEU A 144 43.87 12.30 11.28
C LEU A 144 43.45 12.83 12.65
N ALA A 145 44.21 13.79 13.19
CA ALA A 145 43.94 14.41 14.49
C ALA A 145 42.57 15.13 14.58
N ALA A 146 41.97 15.53 13.46
CA ALA A 146 40.69 16.21 13.42
C ALA A 146 39.49 15.26 13.31
N LEU A 147 39.72 13.95 13.14
CA LEU A 147 38.66 12.96 13.03
C LEU A 147 38.08 12.61 14.41
N LEU A 148 36.77 12.32 14.43
CA LEU A 148 36.02 11.87 15.61
C LEU A 148 36.14 12.80 16.85
N PRO A 149 35.95 14.13 16.71
CA PRO A 149 36.16 15.10 17.79
C PRO A 149 35.27 14.82 19.02
N THR A 150 34.05 14.31 18.83
CA THR A 150 33.16 13.94 19.93
C THR A 150 33.72 12.76 20.74
N LEU A 151 34.17 11.70 20.09
CA LEU A 151 34.74 10.54 20.78
C LEU A 151 36.07 10.89 21.48
N LYS A 152 36.84 11.84 20.92
CA LYS A 152 38.01 12.41 21.60
C LYS A 152 37.62 13.18 22.86
N ALA A 153 36.59 14.02 22.79
CA ALA A 153 36.10 14.77 23.94
C ALA A 153 35.58 13.85 25.06
N GLU A 154 35.05 12.68 24.71
CA GLU A 154 34.59 11.65 25.64
C GLU A 154 35.70 10.71 26.14
N GLY A 155 36.95 10.88 25.67
CA GLY A 155 38.10 10.06 26.07
C GLY A 155 38.03 8.62 25.57
N LEU A 156 37.22 8.33 24.54
CA LEU A 156 37.02 7.00 23.98
C LEU A 156 38.04 6.65 22.89
N VAL A 157 38.95 7.57 22.57
CA VAL A 157 39.95 7.41 21.51
C VAL A 157 41.36 7.57 22.08
N THR A 158 42.24 6.63 21.75
CA THR A 158 43.67 6.72 22.07
C THR A 158 44.51 6.85 20.81
N GLU A 159 45.46 7.78 20.83
CA GLU A 159 46.43 7.94 19.75
C GLU A 159 47.63 7.03 19.99
N GLN A 160 48.02 6.28 18.95
CA GLN A 160 49.15 5.37 18.97
C GLN A 160 50.01 5.56 17.71
N THR A 161 51.29 5.21 17.79
CA THR A 161 52.17 5.15 16.61
C THR A 161 52.70 3.74 16.48
N ILE A 162 52.44 3.09 15.34
CA ILE A 162 52.88 1.73 15.04
C ILE A 162 53.57 1.76 13.67
N ASP A 163 54.79 1.27 13.57
CA ASP A 163 55.58 1.21 12.33
C ASP A 163 55.64 2.53 11.54
N GLY A 164 55.69 3.66 12.26
CA GLY A 164 55.76 5.01 11.67
C GLY A 164 54.43 5.60 11.21
N PHE A 165 53.33 4.85 11.30
CA PHE A 165 51.97 5.33 11.04
C PHE A 165 51.29 5.77 12.33
N GLN A 166 50.50 6.84 12.24
CA GLN A 166 49.65 7.28 13.34
C GLN A 166 48.31 6.55 13.30
N PHE A 167 47.85 6.09 14.45
CA PHE A 167 46.59 5.38 14.62
C PHE A 167 45.71 6.09 15.65
N LEU A 168 44.42 6.16 15.36
CA LEU A 168 43.36 6.44 16.33
C LEU A 168 42.67 5.12 16.67
N VAL A 169 42.80 4.66 17.92
CA VAL A 169 42.15 3.45 18.40
C VAL A 169 40.88 3.84 19.14
N VAL A 170 39.72 3.41 18.63
CA VAL A 170 38.41 3.68 19.23
C VAL A 170 38.03 2.52 20.14
N ASN A 171 37.86 2.81 21.43
CA ASN A 171 37.57 1.83 22.47
C ASN A 171 36.07 1.81 22.81
N ALA A 172 35.22 1.49 21.82
CA ALA A 172 33.76 1.49 21.94
C ALA A 172 33.13 0.14 21.53
N GLY A 173 33.39 -0.91 22.32
CA GLY A 173 32.74 -2.24 22.17
C GLY A 173 33.36 -3.18 21.12
N LEU A 174 33.88 -2.66 20.00
CA LEU A 174 34.77 -3.36 19.07
C LEU A 174 36.01 -2.49 18.86
N PRO A 175 37.24 -2.99 19.13
CA PRO A 175 38.44 -2.19 18.92
C PRO A 175 38.67 -2.03 17.41
N VAL A 176 38.31 -0.86 16.90
CA VAL A 176 38.62 -0.43 15.53
C VAL A 176 39.74 0.60 15.58
N SER A 177 40.71 0.43 14.71
CA SER A 177 41.78 1.40 14.51
C SER A 177 41.55 2.15 13.21
N LEU A 178 41.89 3.43 13.19
CA LEU A 178 41.84 4.28 12.01
C LEU A 178 43.22 4.87 11.77
N THR A 179 43.63 4.98 10.51
CA THR A 179 44.87 5.65 10.10
C THR A 179 44.65 6.37 8.77
N MET A 180 45.51 7.36 8.49
CA MET A 180 45.51 8.10 7.24
C MET A 180 46.89 7.93 6.59
N PRO A 181 47.07 7.07 5.56
CA PRO A 181 48.35 6.93 4.88
C PRO A 181 48.72 8.17 4.05
N ASP A 182 47.73 8.97 3.66
CA ASP A 182 47.84 10.27 3.01
C ASP A 182 46.69 11.18 3.51
N ASP A 183 46.66 12.45 3.10
CA ASP A 183 45.67 13.42 3.57
C ASP A 183 44.26 13.22 2.97
N LYS A 184 44.06 12.30 2.03
CA LYS A 184 42.77 12.06 1.36
C LYS A 184 42.24 10.64 1.52
N THR A 185 42.92 9.80 2.29
CA THR A 185 42.55 8.41 2.47
C THR A 185 42.46 8.09 3.95
N VAL A 186 41.31 7.61 4.39
CA VAL A 186 41.12 7.06 5.74
C VAL A 186 40.98 5.55 5.63
N LEU A 187 41.84 4.83 6.33
CA LEU A 187 41.76 3.38 6.47
C LEU A 187 41.23 3.06 7.86
N VAL A 188 40.23 2.17 7.93
CA VAL A 188 39.65 1.67 9.17
C VAL A 188 39.79 0.16 9.18
N GLY A 189 40.13 -0.45 10.32
CA GLY A 189 40.20 -1.90 10.40
C GLY A 189 40.23 -2.45 11.82
N THR A 190 39.82 -3.70 11.94
CA THR A 190 39.90 -4.48 13.19
C THR A 190 41.17 -5.31 13.25
N GLY A 191 41.79 -5.39 14.44
CA GLY A 191 42.93 -6.29 14.67
C GLY A 191 44.11 -6.04 13.72
N ASP A 192 44.68 -7.11 13.19
CA ASP A 192 45.80 -7.08 12.23
C ASP A 192 45.38 -6.81 10.78
N PHE A 193 44.09 -6.58 10.52
CA PHE A 193 43.61 -6.32 9.16
C PHE A 193 44.10 -4.97 8.62
N LEU A 194 44.16 -3.94 9.46
CA LEU A 194 44.60 -2.60 9.07
C LEU A 194 46.08 -2.57 8.63
N PRO A 195 47.05 -3.18 9.35
CA PRO A 195 48.40 -3.38 8.83
C PRO A 195 48.46 -4.09 7.47
N ARG A 196 47.63 -5.11 7.23
CA ARG A 196 47.58 -5.81 5.94
C ARG A 196 47.07 -4.90 4.82
N MET A 197 46.10 -4.02 5.11
CA MET A 197 45.64 -3.01 4.17
C MET A 197 46.76 -2.02 3.81
N LEU A 198 47.53 -1.52 4.80
CA LEU A 198 48.67 -0.63 4.56
C LEU A 198 49.78 -1.27 3.72
N ALA A 199 50.00 -2.57 3.87
CA ALA A 199 50.97 -3.33 3.09
C ALA A 199 50.53 -3.60 1.64
N ALA A 200 49.23 -3.47 1.35
CA ALA A 200 48.65 -3.75 0.03
C ALA A 200 48.81 -2.55 -0.91
N LYS A 201 49.95 -2.45 -1.61
CA LYS A 201 50.18 -1.37 -2.57
C LYS A 201 49.66 -1.62 -3.98
N GLU A 202 49.65 -2.88 -4.45
CA GLU A 202 49.03 -3.30 -5.72
C GLU A 202 48.75 -4.82 -5.69
N ALA A 203 47.86 -5.25 -4.80
CA ALA A 203 47.58 -6.67 -4.65
C ALA A 203 46.87 -7.24 -5.90
N ASP A 204 47.26 -8.45 -6.31
CA ASP A 204 46.49 -9.24 -7.29
C ASP A 204 45.66 -10.29 -6.54
N SER A 205 44.36 -10.27 -6.73
CA SER A 205 43.44 -11.28 -6.19
C SER A 205 42.22 -11.45 -7.10
N PRO A 206 41.52 -12.60 -7.02
CA PRO A 206 40.28 -12.80 -7.77
C PRO A 206 39.25 -11.69 -7.50
N LEU A 207 39.11 -11.26 -6.24
CA LEU A 207 38.22 -10.16 -5.85
C LEU A 207 38.60 -8.84 -6.53
N ILE A 208 39.89 -8.49 -6.56
CA ILE A 208 40.37 -7.25 -7.18
C ILE A 208 40.17 -7.28 -8.70
N LYS A 209 40.35 -8.44 -9.35
CA LYS A 209 40.07 -8.60 -10.79
C LYS A 209 38.59 -8.38 -11.10
N LEU A 210 37.71 -8.96 -10.29
CA LEU A 210 36.26 -8.77 -10.43
C LEU A 210 35.87 -7.30 -10.24
N LEU A 211 36.35 -6.65 -9.18
CA LEU A 211 36.07 -5.22 -8.94
C LEU A 211 36.57 -4.31 -10.07
N LYS A 212 37.69 -4.65 -10.73
CA LYS A 212 38.18 -3.90 -11.91
C LYS A 212 37.31 -4.09 -13.15
N GLN A 213 36.58 -5.21 -13.22
CA GLN A 213 35.67 -5.54 -14.32
C GLN A 213 34.23 -5.07 -14.06
N SER A 214 33.87 -4.81 -12.80
CA SER A 214 32.58 -4.23 -12.42
C SER A 214 32.39 -2.84 -13.03
N ASP A 215 31.16 -2.55 -13.43
CA ASP A 215 30.80 -1.24 -13.96
C ASP A 215 30.76 -0.21 -12.83
N ALA A 216 31.74 0.71 -12.84
CA ALA A 216 31.88 1.79 -11.89
C ALA A 216 30.73 2.81 -11.94
N ASN A 217 29.78 2.67 -12.87
CA ASN A 217 28.60 3.52 -12.91
C ASN A 217 27.56 3.21 -11.82
N HIS A 218 27.65 2.07 -11.14
CA HIS A 218 26.73 1.73 -10.06
C HIS A 218 27.05 2.47 -8.75
N GLU A 219 26.01 2.84 -8.00
CA GLU A 219 26.10 3.52 -6.72
C GLU A 219 26.63 2.59 -5.62
N ILE A 220 26.22 1.32 -5.66
CA ILE A 220 26.68 0.28 -4.76
C ILE A 220 27.04 -0.96 -5.57
N ILE A 221 28.26 -1.46 -5.36
CA ILE A 221 28.76 -2.71 -5.94
C ILE A 221 29.14 -3.62 -4.77
N VAL A 222 28.54 -4.79 -4.68
CA VAL A 222 28.89 -5.81 -3.69
C VAL A 222 29.49 -6.98 -4.43
N VAL A 223 30.74 -7.34 -4.14
CA VAL A 223 31.38 -8.53 -4.70
C VAL A 223 31.80 -9.43 -3.57
N ALA A 224 31.38 -10.69 -3.61
CA ALA A 224 31.77 -11.70 -2.65
C ALA A 224 32.25 -12.97 -3.36
N SER A 225 33.36 -13.54 -2.89
CA SER A 225 33.80 -14.86 -3.33
C SER A 225 32.82 -15.93 -2.87
N ALA A 226 32.58 -16.92 -3.72
CA ALA A 226 31.78 -18.09 -3.37
C ALA A 226 32.41 -18.92 -2.23
N ASP A 227 33.71 -18.76 -1.96
CA ASP A 227 34.38 -19.41 -0.84
C ASP A 227 33.90 -18.91 0.54
N MET A 228 33.11 -17.83 0.60
CA MET A 228 32.48 -17.35 1.83
C MET A 228 31.28 -18.20 2.29
N VAL A 229 30.88 -19.22 1.54
CA VAL A 229 29.79 -20.12 1.94
C VAL A 229 30.14 -20.78 3.29
N PRO A 230 29.29 -20.67 4.32
CA PRO A 230 29.56 -21.20 5.65
C PRO A 230 29.98 -22.67 5.63
N ALA A 231 30.94 -23.05 6.48
CA ALA A 231 31.44 -24.43 6.58
C ALA A 231 30.33 -25.51 6.68
N PRO A 232 29.23 -25.31 7.44
CA PRO A 232 28.12 -26.27 7.46
C PRO A 232 27.42 -26.44 6.10
N LEU A 233 27.28 -25.36 5.33
CA LEU A 233 26.69 -25.41 3.98
C LEU A 233 27.66 -26.07 3.00
N LYS A 234 28.97 -25.87 3.16
CA LYS A 234 30.01 -26.55 2.37
C LYS A 234 30.02 -28.05 2.65
N GLU A 235 29.89 -28.46 3.92
CA GLU A 235 29.82 -29.86 4.36
C GLU A 235 28.57 -30.58 3.81
N ILE A 236 27.40 -29.95 3.94
CA ILE A 236 26.14 -30.42 3.33
C ILE A 236 26.29 -30.54 1.81
N ALA A 237 26.95 -29.57 1.17
CA ALA A 237 27.18 -29.62 -0.28
C ALA A 237 28.11 -30.75 -0.71
N THR A 238 29.05 -31.15 0.13
CA THR A 238 30.00 -32.25 -0.14
C THR A 238 29.49 -33.64 0.22
N ASN A 239 28.39 -33.75 0.98
CA ASN A 239 27.81 -35.03 1.39
C ASN A 239 26.43 -35.28 0.74
N PRO A 240 26.36 -36.02 -0.39
CA PRO A 240 25.12 -36.23 -1.15
C PRO A 240 24.01 -36.93 -0.34
N GLU A 241 24.35 -37.70 0.69
CA GLU A 241 23.38 -38.43 1.52
C GLU A 241 22.59 -37.50 2.46
N MET A 242 23.10 -36.31 2.77
CA MET A 242 22.43 -35.33 3.64
C MET A 242 21.49 -34.37 2.88
N VAL A 243 21.52 -34.38 1.54
CA VAL A 243 20.74 -33.45 0.72
C VAL A 243 19.48 -34.16 0.21
N PRO A 244 18.26 -33.70 0.56
CA PRO A 244 17.04 -34.21 -0.05
C PRO A 244 17.15 -34.15 -1.57
N LEU A 245 16.70 -35.19 -2.28
CA LEU A 245 16.85 -35.30 -3.74
C LEU A 245 16.34 -34.05 -4.49
N ALA A 246 15.29 -33.41 -3.97
CA ALA A 246 14.73 -32.16 -4.50
C ALA A 246 15.68 -30.95 -4.47
N LEU A 247 16.70 -30.97 -3.60
CA LEU A 247 17.66 -29.87 -3.40
C LEU A 247 19.05 -30.15 -4.01
N ALA A 248 19.30 -31.37 -4.47
CA ALA A 248 20.61 -31.80 -4.95
C ALA A 248 21.14 -30.95 -6.11
N ALA A 249 20.27 -30.57 -7.05
CA ALA A 249 20.63 -29.72 -8.19
C ALA A 249 21.07 -28.30 -7.77
N TYR A 250 20.37 -27.70 -6.81
CA TYR A 250 20.68 -26.36 -6.30
C TYR A 250 21.96 -26.34 -5.48
N VAL A 251 22.19 -27.38 -4.68
CA VAL A 251 23.42 -27.54 -3.90
C VAL A 251 24.63 -27.80 -4.80
N GLY A 252 24.44 -28.56 -5.89
CA GLY A 252 25.46 -28.74 -6.93
C GLY A 252 25.82 -27.45 -7.66
N ALA A 253 24.83 -26.59 -7.92
CA ALA A 253 25.05 -25.28 -8.54
C ALA A 253 25.94 -24.36 -7.69
N LEU A 254 25.84 -24.40 -6.35
CA LEU A 254 26.70 -23.59 -5.48
C LEU A 254 28.20 -23.88 -5.66
N LYS A 255 28.57 -25.11 -6.05
CA LYS A 255 29.98 -25.47 -6.28
C LYS A 255 30.56 -24.89 -7.57
N LYS A 256 29.70 -24.45 -8.48
CA LYS A 256 30.08 -23.91 -9.80
C LYS A 256 30.32 -22.41 -9.77
N LEU A 257 29.94 -21.75 -8.68
CA LEU A 257 30.12 -20.32 -8.48
C LEU A 257 31.57 -20.05 -8.04
N SER A 258 32.21 -19.08 -8.70
CA SER A 258 33.48 -18.50 -8.29
C SER A 258 33.26 -17.20 -7.48
N ALA A 259 32.25 -16.42 -7.84
CA ALA A 259 31.86 -15.21 -7.12
C ALA A 259 30.40 -14.82 -7.37
N ILE A 260 29.88 -13.99 -6.47
CA ILE A 260 28.59 -13.31 -6.61
C ILE A 260 28.86 -11.81 -6.57
N GLU A 261 28.34 -11.11 -7.56
CA GLU A 261 28.35 -9.65 -7.64
C GLU A 261 26.91 -9.14 -7.63
N VAL A 262 26.66 -8.07 -6.86
CA VAL A 262 25.37 -7.39 -6.79
C VAL A 262 25.61 -5.91 -7.02
N ASN A 263 25.08 -5.40 -8.11
CA ASN A 263 25.16 -4.01 -8.50
C ASN A 263 23.82 -3.34 -8.22
N VAL A 264 23.81 -2.15 -7.64
CA VAL A 264 22.59 -1.41 -7.32
C VAL A 264 22.63 -0.06 -8.02
N ASN A 265 21.54 0.26 -8.70
CA ASN A 265 21.27 1.56 -9.27
C ASN A 265 20.10 2.25 -8.55
N LEU A 266 20.30 3.50 -8.13
CA LEU A 266 19.28 4.31 -7.43
C LEU A 266 18.59 5.30 -8.37
N ASP A 267 19.18 5.57 -9.53
CA ASP A 267 18.56 6.38 -10.59
C ASP A 267 17.67 5.50 -11.48
N GLY A 268 16.34 5.57 -11.26
CA GLY A 268 15.33 4.80 -11.98
C GLY A 268 14.46 3.93 -11.05
N PRO A 269 13.63 3.00 -11.58
CA PRO A 269 12.96 2.04 -10.71
C PRO A 269 14.02 1.24 -9.96
N PHE A 270 14.03 1.29 -8.61
CA PHE A 270 14.96 0.56 -7.73
C PHE A 270 15.38 -0.77 -8.37
N GLY A 271 16.57 -0.76 -8.97
CA GLY A 271 16.96 -1.72 -9.97
C GLY A 271 18.41 -2.10 -9.71
N GLY A 272 18.70 -3.39 -9.80
CA GLY A 272 20.04 -3.89 -9.54
C GLY A 272 20.35 -5.09 -10.41
N GLU A 273 21.63 -5.35 -10.63
CA GLU A 273 22.09 -6.53 -11.33
C GLU A 273 22.55 -7.55 -10.28
N VAL A 274 22.09 -8.79 -10.37
CA VAL A 274 22.73 -9.91 -9.67
C VAL A 274 23.52 -10.70 -10.70
N VAL A 275 24.80 -10.84 -10.44
CA VAL A 275 25.77 -11.43 -11.34
C VAL A 275 26.38 -12.64 -10.67
N LEU A 276 26.22 -13.80 -11.29
CA LEU A 276 26.82 -15.04 -10.86
C LEU A 276 28.00 -15.34 -11.77
N HIS A 277 29.19 -15.38 -11.19
CA HIS A 277 30.41 -15.74 -11.89
C HIS A 277 30.65 -17.24 -11.71
N ALA A 278 30.80 -17.97 -12.81
CA ALA A 278 31.21 -19.37 -12.82
C ALA A 278 32.74 -19.49 -12.98
N HIS A 279 33.30 -20.66 -12.70
CA HIS A 279 34.73 -20.90 -12.95
C HIS A 279 35.05 -20.94 -14.45
N ASP A 280 34.13 -21.45 -15.26
CA ASP A 280 34.27 -21.55 -16.71
C ASP A 280 32.92 -21.46 -17.44
N PRO A 281 32.92 -21.29 -18.78
CA PRO A 281 31.69 -21.18 -19.57
C PRO A 281 30.80 -22.43 -19.58
N ALA A 282 31.36 -23.62 -19.36
CA ALA A 282 30.58 -24.87 -19.32
C ALA A 282 29.81 -24.97 -18.00
N GLU A 283 30.46 -24.64 -16.87
CA GLU A 283 29.81 -24.52 -15.57
C GLU A 283 28.74 -23.42 -15.56
N ALA A 284 28.98 -22.30 -16.26
CA ALA A 284 27.96 -21.26 -16.43
C ALA A 284 26.72 -21.77 -17.20
N ALA A 285 26.90 -22.63 -18.20
CA ALA A 285 25.80 -23.28 -18.90
C ALA A 285 24.94 -24.14 -17.96
N GLU A 286 25.59 -24.92 -17.09
CA GLU A 286 24.91 -25.77 -16.13
C GLU A 286 24.18 -24.94 -15.05
N LEU A 287 24.82 -23.89 -14.55
CA LEU A 287 24.21 -22.90 -13.64
C LEU A 287 22.95 -22.27 -14.25
N GLU A 288 23.01 -21.86 -15.52
CA GLU A 288 21.88 -21.30 -16.26
C GLU A 288 20.69 -22.26 -16.25
N GLN A 289 20.93 -23.54 -16.55
CA GLN A 289 19.87 -24.56 -16.55
C GLN A 289 19.26 -24.78 -15.17
N VAL A 290 20.06 -24.76 -14.10
CA VAL A 290 19.55 -24.88 -12.73
C VAL A 290 18.67 -23.69 -12.36
N ILE A 291 19.07 -22.47 -12.73
CA ILE A 291 18.28 -21.25 -12.50
C ILE A 291 16.97 -21.32 -13.29
N LEU A 292 17.03 -21.62 -14.59
CA LEU A 292 15.84 -21.72 -15.45
C LEU A 292 14.86 -22.79 -14.95
N ALA A 293 15.37 -23.94 -14.49
CA ALA A 293 14.54 -24.98 -13.88
C ALA A 293 13.85 -24.49 -12.60
N GLY A 294 14.57 -23.75 -11.75
CA GLY A 294 14.02 -23.13 -10.55
C GLY A 294 12.96 -22.08 -10.84
N VAL A 295 13.19 -21.21 -11.83
CA VAL A 295 12.20 -20.21 -12.27
C VAL A 295 10.94 -20.89 -12.82
N ALA A 296 11.10 -21.93 -13.65
CA ALA A 296 9.97 -22.70 -14.18
C ALA A 296 9.18 -23.40 -13.06
N GLN A 297 9.86 -23.97 -12.06
CA GLN A 297 9.22 -24.57 -10.89
C GLN A 297 8.47 -23.52 -10.06
N GLY A 298 9.08 -22.36 -9.83
CA GLY A 298 8.45 -21.23 -9.13
C GLY A 298 7.17 -20.76 -9.84
N LYS A 299 7.21 -20.64 -11.17
CA LYS A 299 6.03 -20.34 -11.99
C LYS A 299 4.91 -21.36 -11.80
N GLN A 300 5.24 -22.66 -11.83
CA GLN A 300 4.25 -23.72 -11.63
C GLN A 300 3.60 -23.66 -10.23
N LEU A 301 4.41 -23.42 -9.19
CA LEU A 301 3.92 -23.27 -7.82
C LEU A 301 3.00 -22.05 -7.69
N PHE A 302 3.39 -20.91 -8.27
CA PHE A 302 2.56 -19.71 -8.29
C PHE A 302 1.22 -19.96 -8.97
N LEU A 303 1.21 -20.60 -10.15
CA LEU A 303 -0.02 -20.92 -10.88
C LEU A 303 -0.90 -21.93 -10.14
N ALA A 304 -0.29 -22.93 -9.50
CA ALA A 304 -1.01 -23.90 -8.68
C ALA A 304 -1.69 -23.18 -7.49
N GLN A 305 -0.99 -22.29 -6.81
CA GLN A 305 -1.54 -21.52 -5.69
C GLN A 305 -2.62 -20.52 -6.15
N ALA A 306 -2.41 -19.85 -7.29
CA ALA A 306 -3.40 -18.96 -7.88
C ALA A 306 -4.69 -19.70 -8.28
N SER A 307 -4.57 -20.96 -8.73
CA SER A 307 -5.73 -21.81 -9.03
C SER A 307 -6.54 -22.23 -7.81
N GLN A 308 -5.94 -22.17 -6.62
CA GLN A 308 -6.59 -22.48 -5.34
C GLN A 308 -7.24 -21.26 -4.67
N MET A 309 -6.99 -20.04 -5.15
CA MET A 309 -7.70 -18.85 -4.63
C MET A 309 -9.19 -18.97 -4.93
N SER A 310 -10.02 -18.71 -3.91
CA SER A 310 -11.47 -18.84 -4.02
C SER A 310 -12.02 -18.02 -5.19
N PRO A 311 -12.92 -18.58 -6.01
CA PRO A 311 -13.57 -17.86 -7.10
C PRO A 311 -14.34 -16.65 -6.56
N MET A 312 -14.34 -15.54 -7.32
CA MET A 312 -15.03 -14.29 -6.95
C MET A 312 -16.55 -14.36 -7.18
N GLY A 313 -17.09 -15.53 -7.54
CA GLY A 313 -18.53 -15.77 -7.70
C GLY A 313 -19.08 -15.46 -9.10
N ASP A 314 -18.29 -14.83 -9.97
CA ASP A 314 -18.62 -14.59 -11.38
C ASP A 314 -17.68 -15.38 -12.31
N PRO A 315 -18.20 -16.35 -13.10
CA PRO A 315 -17.37 -17.21 -13.96
C PRO A 315 -16.54 -16.47 -15.02
N VAL A 316 -17.03 -15.32 -15.52
CA VAL A 316 -16.34 -14.51 -16.53
C VAL A 316 -15.17 -13.77 -15.89
N VAL A 317 -15.40 -13.19 -14.71
CA VAL A 317 -14.36 -12.53 -13.92
C VAL A 317 -13.29 -13.52 -13.48
N ASP A 318 -13.68 -14.72 -13.04
CA ASP A 318 -12.75 -15.77 -12.66
C ASP A 318 -11.86 -16.21 -13.84
N GLN A 319 -12.43 -16.33 -15.04
CA GLN A 319 -11.66 -16.64 -16.24
C GLN A 319 -10.69 -15.51 -16.62
N ALA A 320 -11.11 -14.25 -16.50
CA ALA A 320 -10.25 -13.09 -16.74
C ALA A 320 -9.10 -13.04 -15.72
N MET A 321 -9.39 -13.34 -14.45
CA MET A 321 -8.39 -13.37 -13.38
C MET A 321 -7.36 -14.47 -13.59
N ARG A 322 -7.76 -15.66 -14.05
CA ARG A 322 -6.80 -16.72 -14.43
C ARG A 322 -5.87 -16.28 -15.55
N LYS A 323 -6.40 -15.64 -16.61
CA LYS A 323 -5.58 -15.09 -17.71
C LYS A 323 -4.61 -14.02 -17.21
N TYR A 324 -5.07 -13.16 -16.31
CA TYR A 324 -4.23 -12.15 -15.66
C TYR A 324 -3.08 -12.80 -14.87
N MET A 325 -3.37 -13.80 -14.04
CA MET A 325 -2.36 -14.49 -13.24
C MET A 325 -1.33 -15.23 -14.10
N VAL A 326 -1.75 -15.86 -15.20
CA VAL A 326 -0.82 -16.45 -16.18
C VAL A 326 0.12 -15.40 -16.76
N ARG A 327 -0.41 -14.24 -17.17
CA ARG A 327 0.40 -13.13 -17.69
C ARG A 327 1.38 -12.59 -16.64
N VAL A 328 0.96 -12.47 -15.38
CA VAL A 328 1.85 -12.07 -14.28
C VAL A 328 2.96 -13.10 -14.10
N ALA A 329 2.63 -14.40 -14.11
CA ALA A 329 3.59 -15.47 -13.98
C ALA A 329 4.61 -15.49 -15.13
N ASP A 330 4.17 -15.24 -16.38
CA ASP A 330 5.04 -15.12 -17.55
C ASP A 330 5.99 -13.91 -17.43
N TYR A 331 5.49 -12.79 -16.92
CA TYR A 331 6.29 -11.58 -16.71
C TYR A 331 7.36 -11.79 -15.63
N VAL A 332 6.98 -12.39 -14.50
CA VAL A 332 7.91 -12.73 -13.42
C VAL A 332 8.94 -13.77 -13.89
N GLU A 333 8.53 -14.79 -14.66
CA GLU A 333 9.48 -15.74 -15.25
C GLU A 333 10.51 -15.02 -16.11
N GLN A 334 10.08 -14.11 -17.01
CA GLN A 334 10.99 -13.36 -17.88
C GLN A 334 11.98 -12.49 -17.10
N MET A 335 11.53 -11.88 -16.00
CA MET A 335 12.36 -11.06 -15.13
C MET A 335 13.51 -11.85 -14.48
N PHE A 336 13.27 -13.11 -14.08
CA PHE A 336 14.29 -13.94 -13.45
C PHE A 336 15.11 -14.78 -14.44
N ARG A 337 14.91 -14.61 -15.75
CA ARG A 337 15.76 -15.28 -16.74
C ARG A 337 17.14 -14.62 -16.78
N PRO A 338 18.22 -15.38 -16.53
CA PRO A 338 19.56 -14.83 -16.66
C PRO A 338 19.92 -14.62 -18.13
N SER A 339 20.71 -13.59 -18.43
CA SER A 339 21.52 -13.52 -19.63
C SER A 339 22.91 -14.09 -19.33
N ARG A 340 23.50 -14.81 -20.28
CA ARG A 340 24.83 -15.42 -20.10
C ARG A 340 25.81 -14.83 -21.10
N ASP A 341 26.96 -14.37 -20.60
CA ASP A 341 28.13 -14.01 -21.38
C ASP A 341 29.35 -14.75 -20.85
N ALA A 342 29.87 -15.69 -21.66
CA ALA A 342 30.93 -16.61 -21.26
C ALA A 342 30.67 -17.30 -19.90
N ASN A 343 31.41 -16.93 -18.86
CA ASN A 343 31.29 -17.48 -17.51
C ASN A 343 30.44 -16.60 -16.57
N ARG A 344 29.81 -15.53 -17.06
CA ARG A 344 29.01 -14.57 -16.29
C ARG A 344 27.53 -14.79 -16.58
N LEU A 345 26.71 -14.96 -15.54
CA LEU A 345 25.26 -14.94 -15.63
C LEU A 345 24.71 -13.71 -14.95
N THR A 346 23.95 -12.91 -15.68
CA THR A 346 23.36 -11.66 -15.24
C THR A 346 21.86 -11.79 -15.09
N MET A 347 21.33 -11.44 -13.92
CA MET A 347 19.91 -11.31 -13.67
C MET A 347 19.62 -9.84 -13.38
N ASP A 348 18.80 -9.24 -14.22
CA ASP A 348 18.35 -7.86 -14.02
C ASP A 348 17.16 -7.84 -13.05
N SER A 349 17.29 -7.10 -11.96
CA SER A 349 16.24 -6.88 -10.96
C SER A 349 15.52 -5.55 -11.15
N ASN A 350 15.54 -4.96 -12.36
CA ASN A 350 14.72 -3.84 -12.84
C ASN A 350 13.20 -4.16 -12.84
N ALA A 351 12.74 -4.94 -11.86
CA ALA A 351 11.40 -4.90 -11.37
C ALA A 351 11.09 -3.47 -10.94
N THR A 352 10.46 -2.72 -11.82
CA THR A 352 9.69 -1.55 -11.41
C THR A 352 8.78 -2.01 -10.28
N MET A 353 9.14 -1.71 -9.03
CA MET A 353 8.34 -2.03 -7.84
C MET A 353 6.92 -1.45 -7.98
N GLY A 354 6.74 -0.50 -8.89
CA GLY A 354 5.46 0.01 -9.40
C GLY A 354 4.56 -0.97 -10.14
N LEU A 355 5.05 -1.92 -10.96
CA LEU A 355 4.16 -2.77 -11.77
C LEU A 355 3.52 -3.91 -10.97
N VAL A 356 4.29 -4.54 -10.08
CA VAL A 356 3.77 -5.57 -9.16
C VAL A 356 2.84 -4.94 -8.13
N SER A 357 3.18 -3.77 -7.58
CA SER A 357 2.30 -3.05 -6.66
C SER A 357 1.04 -2.54 -7.34
N THR A 358 1.11 -1.98 -8.56
CA THR A 358 -0.10 -1.51 -9.27
C THR A 358 -1.00 -2.70 -9.65
N GLY A 359 -0.45 -3.81 -10.12
CA GLY A 359 -1.22 -5.01 -10.47
C GLY A 359 -1.89 -5.68 -9.28
N VAL A 360 -1.18 -5.80 -8.15
CA VAL A 360 -1.73 -6.34 -6.89
C VAL A 360 -2.71 -5.36 -6.25
N MET A 361 -2.43 -4.05 -6.28
CA MET A 361 -3.34 -3.02 -5.78
C MET A 361 -4.63 -3.01 -6.60
N VAL A 362 -4.57 -3.08 -7.93
CA VAL A 362 -5.78 -3.19 -8.78
C VAL A 362 -6.56 -4.48 -8.50
N ALA A 363 -5.88 -5.61 -8.31
CA ALA A 363 -6.50 -6.90 -7.97
C ALA A 363 -7.17 -6.90 -6.58
N LEU A 364 -6.58 -6.22 -5.59
CA LEU A 364 -7.15 -6.04 -4.24
C LEU A 364 -8.24 -4.96 -4.21
N LEU A 365 -8.17 -3.96 -5.09
CA LEU A 365 -9.15 -2.89 -5.20
C LEU A 365 -10.42 -3.35 -5.91
N LEU A 366 -10.40 -4.32 -6.82
CA LEU A 366 -11.60 -4.74 -7.54
C LEU A 366 -12.75 -5.20 -6.62
N PRO A 367 -12.52 -6.09 -5.62
CA PRO A 367 -13.55 -6.48 -4.65
C PRO A 367 -13.98 -5.31 -3.74
N ALA A 368 -13.02 -4.47 -3.32
CA ALA A 368 -13.28 -3.30 -2.48
C ALA A 368 -14.11 -2.22 -3.19
N VAL A 369 -13.88 -2.02 -4.50
CA VAL A 369 -14.61 -1.08 -5.35
C VAL A 369 -16.05 -1.54 -5.57
N GLN A 370 -16.31 -2.85 -5.66
CA GLN A 370 -17.67 -3.36 -5.76
C GLN A 370 -18.45 -3.15 -4.46
N SER A 371 -17.87 -3.50 -3.31
CA SER A 371 -18.45 -3.20 -1.98
C SER A 371 -18.72 -1.70 -1.80
N ALA A 372 -17.77 -0.85 -2.18
CA ALA A 372 -17.93 0.60 -2.14
C ALA A 372 -19.05 1.12 -3.06
N ARG A 373 -19.22 0.55 -4.26
CA ARG A 373 -20.32 0.90 -5.17
C ARG A 373 -21.69 0.49 -4.62
N HIS A 374 -21.80 -0.69 -4.00
CA HIS A 374 -23.04 -1.12 -3.34
C HIS A 374 -23.37 -0.23 -2.12
N ALA A 375 -22.37 0.14 -1.32
CA ALA A 375 -22.55 1.09 -0.23
C ALA A 375 -22.95 2.50 -0.72
N ALA A 376 -22.34 2.98 -1.81
CA ALA A 376 -22.67 4.27 -2.42
C ALA A 376 -24.10 4.31 -2.98
N ARG A 377 -24.57 3.23 -3.63
CA ARG A 377 -25.97 3.13 -4.10
C ARG A 377 -26.96 3.14 -2.93
N ARG A 378 -26.69 2.42 -1.83
CA ARG A 378 -27.52 2.49 -0.61
C ARG A 378 -27.55 3.90 -0.01
N MET A 379 -26.40 4.57 0.06
CA MET A 379 -26.31 5.94 0.56
C MET A 379 -27.09 6.92 -0.32
N SER A 380 -27.00 6.78 -1.65
CA SER A 380 -27.77 7.58 -2.60
C SER A 380 -29.27 7.33 -2.45
N SER A 381 -29.70 6.09 -2.25
CA SER A 381 -31.11 5.75 -2.02
C SER A 381 -31.64 6.34 -0.70
N SER A 382 -30.85 6.23 0.37
CA SER A 382 -31.15 6.86 1.67
C SER A 382 -31.26 8.38 1.54
N ASN A 383 -30.39 9.01 0.75
CA ASN A 383 -30.46 10.45 0.50
C ASN A 383 -31.72 10.84 -0.29
N ASN A 384 -32.12 10.05 -1.30
CA ASN A 384 -33.39 10.24 -2.01
C ASN A 384 -34.59 10.21 -1.04
N LEU A 385 -34.64 9.21 -0.16
CA LEU A 385 -35.68 9.12 0.87
C LEU A 385 -35.66 10.31 1.84
N LYS A 386 -34.47 10.81 2.24
CA LYS A 386 -34.35 12.03 3.05
C LYS A 386 -34.90 13.26 2.35
N GLN A 387 -34.60 13.44 1.07
CA GLN A 387 -35.13 14.55 0.26
C GLN A 387 -36.65 14.45 0.12
N ILE A 388 -37.20 13.24 -0.05
CA ILE A 388 -38.66 13.01 -0.05
C ILE A 388 -39.26 13.33 1.32
N GLY A 389 -38.60 12.91 2.41
CA GLY A 389 -39.01 13.23 3.78
C GLY A 389 -39.07 14.74 4.04
N LEU A 390 -38.04 15.48 3.62
CA LEU A 390 -38.03 16.94 3.70
C LEU A 390 -39.19 17.55 2.89
N ALA A 391 -39.42 17.07 1.67
CA ALA A 391 -40.56 17.51 0.85
C ALA A 391 -41.91 17.21 1.51
N LEU A 392 -42.07 16.06 2.16
CA LEU A 392 -43.27 15.71 2.92
C LEU A 392 -43.50 16.67 4.09
N HIS A 393 -42.44 17.03 4.82
CA HIS A 393 -42.51 17.98 5.93
C HIS A 393 -42.86 19.40 5.44
N ASN A 394 -42.22 19.89 4.38
CA ASN A 394 -42.53 21.21 3.79
C ASN A 394 -43.97 21.28 3.26
N TYR A 395 -44.43 20.19 2.64
CA TYR A 395 -45.83 20.07 2.24
C TYR A 395 -46.76 20.11 3.46
N HIS A 396 -46.43 19.36 4.52
CA HIS A 396 -47.23 19.34 5.75
C HIS A 396 -47.27 20.71 6.42
N GLU A 397 -46.15 21.44 6.50
CA GLU A 397 -46.08 22.80 7.04
C GLU A 397 -47.02 23.75 6.27
N THR A 398 -47.04 23.63 4.95
CA THR A 398 -47.87 24.50 4.09
C THR A 398 -49.37 24.16 4.16
N TYR A 399 -49.72 22.87 4.17
CA TYR A 399 -51.11 22.43 4.02
C TYR A 399 -51.73 21.81 5.29
N GLY A 400 -50.96 21.69 6.37
CA GLY A 400 -51.36 21.14 7.66
C GLY A 400 -51.73 19.65 7.65
N GLN A 401 -51.33 18.91 6.62
CA GLN A 401 -51.56 17.48 6.43
C GLN A 401 -50.56 16.89 5.43
N PHE A 402 -50.36 15.57 5.46
CA PHE A 402 -49.63 14.88 4.39
C PHE A 402 -50.37 14.97 3.04
N PRO A 403 -49.70 14.72 1.89
CA PRO A 403 -50.29 14.77 0.54
C PRO A 403 -51.28 13.62 0.24
N VAL A 404 -52.17 13.33 1.19
CA VAL A 404 -53.17 12.26 1.15
C VAL A 404 -54.50 12.72 1.77
N GLY A 405 -55.57 12.04 1.37
CA GLY A 405 -56.92 12.54 1.59
C GLY A 405 -57.22 13.75 0.73
N GLU A 406 -58.50 14.08 0.60
CA GLU A 406 -58.92 15.25 -0.18
C GLU A 406 -58.34 16.53 0.44
N SER A 407 -57.73 17.36 -0.40
CA SER A 407 -57.06 18.60 -0.02
C SER A 407 -57.25 19.67 -1.11
N PRO A 408 -56.88 20.94 -0.87
CA PRO A 408 -56.87 21.96 -1.93
C PRO A 408 -56.03 21.60 -3.16
N THR A 409 -55.04 20.71 -3.00
CA THR A 409 -54.10 20.30 -4.05
C THR A 409 -54.32 18.85 -4.51
N ASN A 410 -54.91 17.97 -3.69
CA ASN A 410 -55.12 16.56 -3.97
C ASN A 410 -56.63 16.25 -4.09
N LYS A 411 -57.08 16.01 -5.31
CA LYS A 411 -58.49 15.75 -5.64
C LYS A 411 -58.78 14.25 -5.72
N TYR A 412 -59.97 13.88 -5.26
CA TYR A 412 -60.45 12.50 -5.27
C TYR A 412 -61.64 12.37 -6.22
N LYS A 413 -61.76 11.20 -6.85
CA LYS A 413 -62.92 10.79 -7.64
C LYS A 413 -63.28 9.35 -7.26
N ASP A 414 -64.55 9.11 -6.95
CA ASP A 414 -65.05 7.80 -6.52
C ASP A 414 -64.25 7.20 -5.35
N GLY A 415 -63.85 8.06 -4.39
CA GLY A 415 -63.06 7.67 -3.22
C GLY A 415 -61.59 7.35 -3.50
N LYS A 416 -61.10 7.58 -4.71
CA LYS A 416 -59.71 7.35 -5.11
C LYS A 416 -59.00 8.66 -5.48
N PRO A 417 -57.73 8.86 -5.10
CA PRO A 417 -56.95 10.01 -5.54
C PRO A 417 -56.76 9.98 -7.05
N LEU A 418 -56.77 11.16 -7.69
CA LEU A 418 -56.51 11.27 -9.13
C LEU A 418 -55.01 11.09 -9.46
N LEU A 419 -54.14 11.59 -8.59
CA LEU A 419 -52.68 11.61 -8.77
C LEU A 419 -51.98 11.05 -7.52
N SER A 420 -50.75 10.55 -7.72
CA SER A 420 -49.90 10.10 -6.61
C SER A 420 -49.52 11.24 -5.67
N TRP A 421 -49.32 10.93 -4.38
CA TRP A 421 -48.69 11.84 -3.43
C TRP A 421 -47.35 12.39 -3.95
N ARG A 422 -46.63 11.60 -4.75
CA ARG A 422 -45.38 11.98 -5.42
C ARG A 422 -45.53 13.20 -6.34
N VAL A 423 -46.67 13.32 -7.03
CA VAL A 423 -46.92 14.47 -7.92
C VAL A 423 -47.09 15.75 -7.09
N HIS A 424 -47.75 15.66 -5.95
CA HIS A 424 -47.98 16.82 -5.07
C HIS A 424 -46.72 17.32 -4.35
N LEU A 425 -45.65 16.52 -4.32
CA LEU A 425 -44.36 16.91 -3.74
C LEU A 425 -43.42 17.59 -4.73
N LEU A 426 -43.72 17.57 -6.03
CA LEU A 426 -42.83 18.13 -7.06
C LEU A 426 -42.36 19.57 -6.78
N PRO A 427 -43.21 20.51 -6.32
CA PRO A 427 -42.76 21.88 -5.99
C PRO A 427 -41.68 21.90 -4.89
N TRP A 428 -41.75 20.97 -3.94
CA TRP A 428 -40.79 20.84 -2.84
C TRP A 428 -39.55 20.00 -3.19
N LEU A 429 -39.49 19.49 -4.42
CA LEU A 429 -38.37 18.76 -5.00
C LEU A 429 -37.71 19.54 -6.15
N GLU A 430 -37.95 20.86 -6.22
CA GLU A 430 -37.46 21.74 -7.30
C GLU A 430 -37.96 21.33 -8.70
N GLN A 431 -39.11 20.66 -8.78
CA GLN A 431 -39.75 20.19 -10.01
C GLN A 431 -41.04 20.98 -10.34
N GLU A 432 -41.11 22.25 -9.95
CA GLU A 432 -42.26 23.13 -10.25
C GLU A 432 -42.63 23.20 -11.75
N PRO A 433 -41.67 23.28 -12.70
CA PRO A 433 -42.00 23.26 -14.13
C PRO A 433 -42.68 21.97 -14.58
N LEU A 434 -42.39 20.84 -13.95
CA LEU A 434 -43.04 19.55 -14.22
C LEU A 434 -44.42 19.50 -13.56
N TYR A 435 -44.53 19.98 -12.32
CA TYR A 435 -45.80 20.09 -11.60
C TYR A 435 -46.85 20.85 -12.41
N ASN A 436 -46.48 22.00 -12.98
CA ASN A 436 -47.36 22.85 -13.77
C ASN A 436 -47.84 22.21 -15.09
N LYS A 437 -47.23 21.12 -15.54
CA LYS A 437 -47.69 20.36 -16.72
C LYS A 437 -48.83 19.40 -16.39
N PHE A 438 -48.98 18.97 -15.13
CA PHE A 438 -50.05 18.05 -14.73
C PHE A 438 -51.40 18.74 -14.69
N LYS A 439 -52.44 18.03 -15.16
CA LYS A 439 -53.82 18.41 -14.92
C LYS A 439 -54.30 17.77 -13.63
N MET A 440 -54.46 18.59 -12.59
CA MET A 440 -54.77 18.14 -11.22
C MET A 440 -56.20 17.62 -11.04
N ASP A 441 -57.08 17.86 -12.01
CA ASP A 441 -58.47 17.41 -12.09
C ASP A 441 -58.67 16.18 -12.99
N GLU A 442 -57.60 15.65 -13.57
CA GLU A 442 -57.61 14.43 -14.37
C GLU A 442 -56.81 13.31 -13.68
N PRO A 443 -57.18 12.02 -13.86
CA PRO A 443 -56.42 10.92 -13.30
C PRO A 443 -55.03 10.80 -13.94
N TRP A 444 -54.09 10.15 -13.25
CA TRP A 444 -52.72 9.95 -13.71
C TRP A 444 -52.60 9.29 -15.10
N ASN A 445 -53.57 8.45 -15.46
CA ASN A 445 -53.64 7.74 -16.74
C ASN A 445 -54.53 8.42 -17.78
N SER A 446 -54.90 9.69 -17.59
CA SER A 446 -55.59 10.46 -18.63
C SER A 446 -54.71 10.60 -19.88
N PRO A 447 -55.30 10.81 -21.08
CA PRO A 447 -54.52 11.03 -22.30
C PRO A 447 -53.51 12.18 -22.22
N HIS A 448 -53.72 13.14 -21.30
CA HIS A 448 -52.80 14.23 -21.02
C HIS A 448 -51.70 13.81 -20.03
N ASN A 449 -52.09 13.38 -18.83
CA ASN A 449 -51.15 13.11 -17.73
C ASN A 449 -50.23 11.91 -18.01
N ILE A 450 -50.70 10.90 -18.76
CA ILE A 450 -49.91 9.69 -19.05
C ILE A 450 -48.63 10.01 -19.84
N LYS A 451 -48.61 11.11 -20.61
CA LYS A 451 -47.44 11.56 -21.39
C LYS A 451 -46.31 12.12 -20.52
N LEU A 452 -46.60 12.43 -19.26
CA LEU A 452 -45.61 12.96 -18.31
C LEU A 452 -44.90 11.85 -17.55
N LEU A 453 -45.30 10.58 -17.74
CA LEU A 453 -44.79 9.45 -17.00
C LEU A 453 -43.26 9.28 -17.18
N ASP A 454 -42.73 9.54 -18.38
CA ASP A 454 -41.29 9.42 -18.67
C ASP A 454 -40.44 10.58 -18.11
N GLN A 455 -41.06 11.62 -17.54
CA GLN A 455 -40.36 12.73 -16.87
C GLN A 455 -40.22 12.47 -15.36
N ILE A 456 -39.77 11.26 -14.98
CA ILE A 456 -39.56 10.92 -13.56
C ILE A 456 -38.45 11.79 -12.94
N PRO A 457 -38.72 12.48 -11.81
CA PRO A 457 -37.68 13.19 -11.07
C PRO A 457 -36.54 12.27 -10.59
N PRO A 458 -35.27 12.73 -10.60
CA PRO A 458 -34.13 11.94 -10.11
C PRO A 458 -34.31 11.41 -8.68
N THR A 459 -34.96 12.18 -7.80
CA THR A 459 -35.23 11.80 -6.41
C THR A 459 -36.15 10.57 -6.29
N TYR A 460 -36.94 10.25 -7.31
CA TYR A 460 -37.79 9.05 -7.34
C TYR A 460 -37.12 7.84 -8.02
N VAL A 461 -35.93 8.02 -8.60
CA VAL A 461 -35.18 6.94 -9.23
C VAL A 461 -34.35 6.22 -8.18
N CYS A 462 -34.53 4.90 -8.07
CA CYS A 462 -33.70 4.09 -7.19
C CYS A 462 -32.36 3.78 -7.88
N PRO A 463 -31.20 4.08 -7.26
CA PRO A 463 -29.90 3.86 -7.87
C PRO A 463 -29.51 2.39 -7.98
N HIS A 464 -30.30 1.47 -7.41
CA HIS A 464 -30.09 0.03 -7.50
C HIS A 464 -30.65 -0.60 -8.78
N TYR A 465 -31.68 0.01 -9.39
CA TYR A 465 -32.48 -0.63 -10.43
C TYR A 465 -32.74 0.29 -11.63
N GLU A 466 -32.77 -0.27 -12.83
CA GLU A 466 -33.20 0.44 -14.04
C GLU A 466 -34.69 0.20 -14.30
N LEU A 467 -35.55 1.04 -13.69
CA LEU A 467 -37.00 0.84 -13.68
C LEU A 467 -37.76 1.73 -14.68
N GLY A 468 -37.03 2.49 -15.51
CA GLY A 468 -37.60 3.47 -16.42
C GLY A 468 -38.44 4.51 -15.67
N ASN A 469 -39.75 4.51 -15.93
CA ASN A 469 -40.70 5.46 -15.35
C ASN A 469 -41.40 4.96 -14.07
N ARG A 470 -40.82 3.96 -13.41
CA ARG A 470 -41.34 3.37 -12.16
C ARG A 470 -40.40 3.66 -10.99
N THR A 471 -40.94 3.55 -9.78
CA THR A 471 -40.21 3.76 -8.54
C THR A 471 -40.54 2.67 -7.53
N VAL A 472 -39.56 2.35 -6.68
CA VAL A 472 -39.68 1.44 -5.54
C VAL A 472 -39.86 2.16 -4.21
N TYR A 473 -39.81 3.49 -4.17
CA TYR A 473 -40.12 4.26 -2.97
C TYR A 473 -41.63 4.33 -2.80
N VAL A 474 -42.20 3.37 -2.07
CA VAL A 474 -43.65 3.12 -1.98
C VAL A 474 -44.16 3.32 -0.56
N ALA A 475 -45.38 3.84 -0.46
CA ALA A 475 -46.09 3.96 0.82
C ALA A 475 -46.79 2.61 1.13
N PRO A 476 -46.68 2.08 2.36
CA PRO A 476 -47.53 0.98 2.80
C PRO A 476 -49.02 1.34 2.66
N GLN A 477 -49.82 0.41 2.14
CA GLN A 477 -51.25 0.60 1.92
C GLN A 477 -52.05 -0.03 3.07
N GLY A 478 -53.03 0.70 3.59
CA GLY A 478 -53.87 0.23 4.68
C GLY A 478 -54.59 1.37 5.43
N PRO A 479 -55.70 1.07 6.12
CA PRO A 479 -56.62 2.07 6.67
C PRO A 479 -56.00 3.03 7.71
N ASN A 480 -54.95 2.62 8.43
CA ASN A 480 -54.26 3.44 9.43
C ASN A 480 -52.76 3.64 9.09
N THR A 481 -52.44 3.77 7.80
CA THR A 481 -51.08 4.09 7.33
C THR A 481 -50.92 5.59 7.07
N ALA A 482 -49.70 6.11 7.19
CA ALA A 482 -49.44 7.54 7.05
C ALA A 482 -49.79 8.11 5.66
N LEU A 483 -49.51 7.34 4.59
CA LEU A 483 -49.68 7.77 3.20
C LEU A 483 -50.57 6.83 2.35
N GLY A 484 -50.97 5.66 2.84
CA GLY A 484 -51.74 4.67 2.09
C GLY A 484 -53.22 4.55 2.47
N GLY A 485 -53.67 5.25 3.51
CA GLY A 485 -55.05 5.10 4.02
C GLY A 485 -56.11 5.86 3.23
N GLY A 486 -55.72 6.70 2.27
CA GLY A 486 -56.64 7.51 1.47
C GLY A 486 -57.41 8.58 2.26
N LYS A 487 -57.09 8.77 3.54
CA LYS A 487 -57.69 9.74 4.45
C LYS A 487 -56.68 10.84 4.79
N ARG A 488 -57.18 11.97 5.29
CA ARG A 488 -56.36 13.05 5.82
C ARG A 488 -55.56 12.57 7.03
N VAL A 489 -54.24 12.74 7.00
CA VAL A 489 -53.32 12.42 8.11
C VAL A 489 -52.47 13.64 8.45
N ARG A 490 -52.32 13.94 9.75
CA ARG A 490 -51.48 15.01 10.30
C ARG A 490 -50.51 14.41 11.32
N PHE A 491 -49.40 15.09 11.62
CA PHE A 491 -48.47 14.61 12.65
C PHE A 491 -49.13 14.28 14.00
N ARG A 492 -50.09 15.09 14.46
CA ARG A 492 -50.85 14.83 15.70
C ARG A 492 -51.72 13.56 15.67
N ASP A 493 -52.01 13.04 14.48
CA ASP A 493 -52.81 11.81 14.31
C ASP A 493 -51.91 10.56 14.39
N ILE A 494 -50.57 10.72 14.43
CA ILE A 494 -49.58 9.65 14.62
C ILE A 494 -49.28 9.53 16.12
N THR A 495 -50.09 8.76 16.84
CA THR A 495 -50.02 8.64 18.30
C THR A 495 -48.96 7.64 18.78
N ASP A 496 -48.54 6.71 17.93
CA ASP A 496 -47.52 5.70 18.28
C ASP A 496 -46.08 6.21 18.12
N GLY A 497 -45.92 7.45 17.61
CA GLY A 497 -44.65 8.15 17.51
C GLY A 497 -44.15 8.29 16.07
N THR A 498 -43.87 9.51 15.66
CA THR A 498 -43.42 9.81 14.29
C THR A 498 -42.06 9.20 13.93
N SER A 499 -41.20 8.96 14.92
CA SER A 499 -39.90 8.29 14.74
C SER A 499 -40.00 6.76 14.69
N GLN A 500 -41.20 6.20 14.88
CA GLN A 500 -41.45 4.76 14.92
C GLN A 500 -42.40 4.31 13.81
N THR A 501 -43.18 5.23 13.24
CA THR A 501 -44.05 4.96 12.10
C THR A 501 -43.35 5.22 10.76
N ILE A 502 -43.28 4.19 9.92
CA ILE A 502 -42.79 4.20 8.54
C ILE A 502 -43.77 4.94 7.64
N ALA A 503 -43.27 5.95 6.94
CA ALA A 503 -43.98 6.67 5.89
C ALA A 503 -43.79 6.00 4.52
N LEU A 504 -42.55 5.64 4.17
CA LEU A 504 -42.17 5.06 2.88
C LEU A 504 -41.16 3.93 3.04
N ILE A 505 -41.21 2.98 2.11
CA ILE A 505 -40.31 1.82 2.03
C ILE A 505 -39.66 1.80 0.64
N GLU A 506 -38.37 1.50 0.58
CA GLU A 506 -37.70 1.03 -0.63
C GLU A 506 -37.98 -0.47 -0.83
N ALA A 507 -38.93 -0.79 -1.70
CA ALA A 507 -39.32 -2.16 -2.00
C ALA A 507 -38.46 -2.80 -3.10
N GLY A 508 -38.65 -4.10 -3.35
CA GLY A 508 -38.06 -4.82 -4.48
C GLY A 508 -38.57 -4.32 -5.84
N PRO A 509 -37.82 -4.57 -6.93
CA PRO A 509 -38.19 -4.12 -8.28
C PRO A 509 -39.52 -4.72 -8.77
N GLU A 510 -39.93 -5.89 -8.29
CA GLU A 510 -41.23 -6.51 -8.57
C GLU A 510 -42.41 -5.72 -7.97
N ARG A 511 -42.15 -4.89 -6.96
CA ARG A 511 -43.13 -3.99 -6.33
C ARG A 511 -43.07 -2.57 -6.89
N ALA A 512 -42.21 -2.29 -7.87
CA ALA A 512 -42.10 -0.98 -8.46
C ALA A 512 -43.45 -0.53 -9.05
N VAL A 513 -43.83 0.74 -8.89
CA VAL A 513 -45.06 1.32 -9.44
C VAL A 513 -44.76 2.50 -10.35
N PRO A 514 -45.58 2.79 -11.39
CA PRO A 514 -45.45 4.05 -12.13
C PRO A 514 -45.50 5.23 -11.16
N TRP A 515 -44.54 6.16 -11.22
CA TRP A 515 -44.38 7.16 -10.15
C TRP A 515 -45.57 8.14 -10.03
N THR A 516 -46.32 8.36 -11.12
CA THR A 516 -47.52 9.21 -11.12
C THR A 516 -48.78 8.49 -10.66
N LYS A 517 -48.76 7.15 -10.61
CA LYS A 517 -49.89 6.34 -10.17
C LYS A 517 -50.04 6.45 -8.64
N PRO A 518 -51.25 6.72 -8.12
CA PRO A 518 -51.50 6.71 -6.68
C PRO A 518 -51.62 5.27 -6.17
N ASP A 519 -50.50 4.58 -6.21
CA ASP A 519 -50.35 3.19 -5.78
C ASP A 519 -49.18 3.08 -4.80
N GLY A 520 -49.14 1.97 -4.07
CA GLY A 520 -48.11 1.71 -3.07
C GLY A 520 -47.93 0.23 -2.80
N LEU A 521 -47.47 -0.09 -1.59
CA LEU A 521 -47.17 -1.46 -1.18
C LEU A 521 -48.37 -2.09 -0.49
N THR A 522 -49.02 -3.05 -1.15
CA THR A 522 -49.99 -3.92 -0.48
C THR A 522 -49.25 -4.97 0.33
N LEU A 523 -49.58 -5.06 1.62
CA LEU A 523 -49.00 -6.04 2.54
C LEU A 523 -49.88 -7.29 2.59
N ASP A 524 -49.25 -8.44 2.46
CA ASP A 524 -49.82 -9.73 2.83
C ASP A 524 -49.97 -9.77 4.36
N ALA A 525 -51.13 -10.24 4.83
CA ALA A 525 -51.41 -10.35 6.25
C ALA A 525 -50.57 -11.46 6.91
N ASP A 526 -50.29 -12.54 6.17
CA ASP A 526 -49.55 -13.70 6.66
C ASP A 526 -48.03 -13.53 6.51
N ASP A 527 -47.60 -12.75 5.51
CA ASP A 527 -46.18 -12.41 5.28
C ASP A 527 -45.97 -10.92 4.96
N PRO A 528 -46.11 -10.04 5.97
CA PRO A 528 -46.02 -8.60 5.76
C PRO A 528 -44.59 -8.17 5.37
N VAL A 529 -43.55 -8.83 5.90
CA VAL A 529 -42.15 -8.48 5.61
C VAL A 529 -41.77 -8.94 4.19
N GLY A 530 -42.14 -10.16 3.80
CA GLY A 530 -41.90 -10.67 2.45
C GLY A 530 -42.64 -9.86 1.37
N SER A 531 -43.70 -9.14 1.73
CA SER A 531 -44.38 -8.22 0.82
C SER A 531 -43.46 -7.10 0.30
N VAL A 532 -42.50 -6.64 1.09
CA VAL A 532 -41.48 -5.65 0.68
C VAL A 532 -40.63 -6.17 -0.46
N ALA A 533 -40.41 -7.49 -0.49
CA ALA A 533 -39.69 -8.18 -1.54
C ALA A 533 -38.26 -7.66 -1.71
N ALA A 534 -37.59 -7.37 -0.60
CA ALA A 534 -36.23 -6.85 -0.61
C ALA A 534 -35.23 -7.91 -1.11
N GLU A 535 -34.40 -7.55 -2.08
CA GLU A 535 -33.35 -8.44 -2.61
C GLU A 535 -32.16 -8.62 -1.65
N ASN A 536 -32.04 -7.73 -0.65
CA ASN A 536 -30.95 -7.73 0.33
C ASN A 536 -31.47 -8.08 1.73
N GLU A 537 -30.55 -8.39 2.64
CA GLU A 537 -30.84 -8.64 4.07
C GLU A 537 -31.45 -7.42 4.79
N THR A 538 -31.43 -6.24 4.17
CA THR A 538 -32.06 -5.02 4.69
C THR A 538 -32.72 -4.22 3.58
N PHE A 539 -33.73 -3.41 3.94
CA PHE A 539 -34.34 -2.40 3.07
C PHE A 539 -34.36 -1.03 3.74
N GLN A 540 -34.37 0.05 2.96
CA GLN A 540 -34.44 1.40 3.51
C GLN A 540 -35.90 1.78 3.81
N ALA A 541 -36.14 2.34 4.98
CA ALA A 541 -37.43 2.89 5.38
C ALA A 541 -37.28 4.35 5.82
N LEU A 542 -38.16 5.21 5.30
CA LEU A 542 -38.34 6.58 5.76
C LEU A 542 -39.43 6.60 6.83
N PHE A 543 -39.13 7.18 7.98
CA PHE A 543 -40.06 7.39 9.07
C PHE A 543 -40.77 8.74 8.96
N CYS A 544 -41.90 8.87 9.64
CA CYS A 544 -42.71 10.09 9.59
C CYS A 544 -41.95 11.31 10.15
N ASP A 545 -40.98 11.14 11.04
CA ASP A 545 -40.09 12.20 11.52
C ASP A 545 -39.04 12.68 10.50
N GLY A 546 -38.93 12.01 9.35
CA GLY A 546 -37.95 12.32 8.30
C GLY A 546 -36.64 11.53 8.40
N SER A 547 -36.47 10.71 9.44
CA SER A 547 -35.30 9.83 9.56
C SER A 547 -35.39 8.66 8.58
N VAL A 548 -34.23 8.21 8.07
CA VAL A 548 -34.14 7.05 7.18
C VAL A 548 -33.27 6.01 7.83
N GLN A 549 -33.74 4.77 7.90
CA GLN A 549 -33.05 3.66 8.55
C GLN A 549 -33.13 2.41 7.69
N ALA A 550 -32.09 1.57 7.78
CA ALA A 550 -32.09 0.24 7.19
C ALA A 550 -32.78 -0.73 8.16
N ILE A 551 -33.82 -1.41 7.70
CA ILE A 551 -34.59 -2.39 8.46
C ILE A 551 -34.22 -3.79 7.97
N SER A 552 -33.94 -4.70 8.90
CA SER A 552 -33.63 -6.10 8.58
C SER A 552 -34.84 -6.83 8.02
N THR A 553 -34.65 -7.65 6.98
CA THR A 553 -35.70 -8.56 6.49
C THR A 553 -36.01 -9.71 7.46
N ALA A 554 -35.17 -9.91 8.49
CA ALA A 554 -35.40 -10.85 9.57
C ALA A 554 -36.25 -10.26 10.72
N ILE A 555 -36.74 -9.02 10.59
CA ILE A 555 -37.61 -8.39 11.60
C ILE A 555 -38.88 -9.22 11.84
N SER A 556 -39.36 -9.23 13.09
CA SER A 556 -40.66 -9.83 13.42
C SER A 556 -41.78 -9.22 12.59
N ALA A 557 -42.66 -10.07 12.07
CA ALA A 557 -43.86 -9.66 11.32
C ALA A 557 -44.76 -8.73 12.14
N ASP A 558 -44.86 -8.94 13.46
CA ASP A 558 -45.68 -8.11 14.35
C ASP A 558 -45.06 -6.74 14.56
N ILE A 559 -43.74 -6.68 14.80
CA ILE A 559 -43.01 -5.41 14.93
C ILE A 559 -43.13 -4.61 13.63
N PHE A 560 -42.92 -5.24 12.48
CA PHE A 560 -43.04 -4.58 11.18
C PHE A 560 -44.46 -4.06 10.91
N LYS A 561 -45.50 -4.79 11.33
CA LYS A 561 -46.90 -4.31 11.27
C LYS A 561 -47.09 -3.07 12.14
N TRP A 562 -46.62 -3.07 13.39
CA TRP A 562 -46.69 -1.92 14.29
C TRP A 562 -45.96 -0.70 13.73
N MET A 563 -44.79 -0.91 13.11
CA MET A 563 -44.04 0.17 12.45
C MET A 563 -44.80 0.84 11.31
N ILE A 564 -45.85 0.24 10.75
CA ILE A 564 -46.59 0.78 9.60
C ILE A 564 -47.87 1.51 10.02
N GLN A 565 -48.40 1.21 11.20
CA GLN A 565 -49.61 1.85 11.71
C GLN A 565 -49.27 3.18 12.39
N ILE A 566 -50.20 4.14 12.29
CA ILE A 566 -50.05 5.47 12.91
C ILE A 566 -50.61 5.55 14.34
N ASN A 567 -51.53 4.65 14.72
CA ASN A 567 -52.31 4.72 15.97
C ASN A 567 -52.91 3.37 16.42
N ASP A 568 -52.18 2.27 16.27
CA ASP A 568 -52.59 0.95 16.75
C ASP A 568 -52.35 0.73 18.26
N GLY A 569 -51.67 1.67 18.93
CA GLY A 569 -51.40 1.62 20.37
C GLY A 569 -50.23 0.73 20.75
N HIS A 570 -49.38 0.35 19.79
CA HIS A 570 -48.16 -0.42 20.01
C HIS A 570 -46.88 0.40 19.70
N PRO A 571 -46.53 1.41 20.52
CA PRO A 571 -45.26 2.10 20.36
C PRO A 571 -44.09 1.15 20.64
N ILE A 572 -43.07 1.22 19.78
CA ILE A 572 -41.86 0.40 19.79
C ILE A 572 -40.82 1.05 20.71
N ASN A 573 -40.60 0.44 21.88
CA ASN A 573 -39.55 0.89 22.81
C ASN A 573 -38.18 0.33 22.37
N ARG A 574 -37.33 1.19 21.82
CA ARG A 574 -36.02 0.79 21.23
C ARG A 574 -34.90 0.59 22.26
N ASN A 575 -35.14 0.80 23.56
CA ASN A 575 -34.11 0.73 24.59
C ASN A 575 -34.02 -0.63 25.30
N GLU A 576 -34.80 -1.64 24.89
CA GLU A 576 -34.84 -2.96 25.56
C GLU A 576 -34.22 -4.11 24.74
N GLU A 577 -33.65 -3.83 23.56
CA GLU A 577 -32.95 -4.81 22.71
C GLU A 577 -31.55 -4.32 22.29
N GLU A 578 -30.66 -4.10 23.28
CA GLU A 578 -29.20 -4.23 23.10
C GLU A 578 -28.71 -5.57 23.68
#